data_AF-A0A1T5CW43-F1
#
_entry.id   AF-A0A1T5CW43-F1
#
_cell.length_a   1.000
_cell.length_b   1.000
_cell.length_c   1.000
_cell.angle_alpha   90.00
_cell.angle_beta   90.00
_cell.angle_gamma   90.00
#
_symmetry.space_group_name_H-M   'P 1'
#
loop_
_entity.id
_entity.type
_entity.pdbx_description
1 polymer ?
#
loop_
_entity_poly.entity_id
_entity_poly.type
_entity_poly.pdbx_seq_one_letter_code
_entity_poly.pdbx_strand_id
1 'polypeptide(L)' 'MSSAFIREGEYQPLGDVAPNTDALRFYLRRENGGVPVRELKAYYSDKHQREVYEMSDGLTYALNDEGRWYVVWE' A
#
# COMPACT_ATOMS: atom_id res chain seq x y z
N MET A 1 3.98 -34.40 -20.31
CA MET A 1 3.33 -33.89 -19.09
C MET A 1 3.17 -32.39 -19.26
N SER A 2 1.94 -31.93 -19.48
CA SER A 2 1.65 -30.51 -19.73
C SER A 2 1.72 -29.74 -18.42
N SER A 3 2.77 -28.95 -18.22
CA SER A 3 2.84 -28.02 -17.09
C SER A 3 2.07 -26.75 -17.46
N ALA A 4 1.08 -26.42 -16.65
CA ALA A 4 0.28 -25.22 -16.79
C ALA A 4 1.17 -23.98 -16.67
N PHE A 5 1.13 -23.11 -17.68
CA PHE A 5 1.76 -21.80 -17.67
C PHE A 5 0.95 -20.91 -16.71
N ILE A 6 1.39 -20.79 -15.47
CA ILE A 6 0.87 -19.77 -14.53
C ILE A 6 1.73 -18.52 -14.77
N ARG A 7 1.14 -17.48 -15.36
CA ARG A 7 1.72 -16.14 -15.30
C ARG A 7 1.56 -15.66 -13.86
N GLU A 8 2.54 -15.97 -13.01
CA GLU A 8 2.72 -15.25 -11.76
C GLU A 8 3.01 -13.79 -12.15
N GLY A 9 2.02 -12.93 -11.95
CA GLY A 9 2.25 -11.49 -12.03
C GLY A 9 3.33 -11.15 -11.02
N GLU A 10 4.39 -10.48 -11.45
CA GLU A 10 5.53 -10.11 -10.61
C GLU A 10 5.02 -9.50 -9.29
N TYR A 11 5.37 -10.13 -8.17
CA TYR A 11 5.05 -9.60 -6.85
C TYR A 11 5.76 -8.25 -6.69
N GLN A 12 4.98 -7.18 -6.52
CA GLN A 12 5.51 -5.86 -6.23
C GLN A 12 5.56 -5.67 -4.70
N PRO A 13 6.72 -5.44 -4.10
CA PRO A 13 6.80 -5.02 -2.71
C PRO A 13 6.14 -3.66 -2.53
N LEU A 14 5.46 -3.44 -1.39
CA LEU A 14 4.84 -2.16 -1.04
C LEU A 14 5.83 -0.98 -1.16
N GLY A 15 7.08 -1.17 -0.76
CA GLY A 15 8.13 -0.14 -0.81
C GLY A 15 8.51 0.31 -2.22
N ASP A 16 8.19 -0.47 -3.26
CA ASP A 16 8.45 -0.14 -4.66
C ASP A 16 7.25 0.56 -5.33
N VAL A 17 6.17 0.78 -4.58
CA VAL A 17 5.02 1.56 -5.04
C VAL A 17 5.40 3.03 -5.06
N ALA A 18 5.02 3.74 -6.12
CA ALA A 18 5.33 5.16 -6.27
C ALA A 18 4.81 5.99 -5.06
N PRO A 19 5.52 7.07 -4.66
CA PRO A 19 5.21 7.86 -3.46
C PRO A 19 4.02 8.81 -3.67
N ASN A 20 2.87 8.26 -4.05
CA ASN A 20 1.61 8.97 -4.16
C ASN A 20 0.44 8.04 -3.79
N THR A 21 -0.65 8.63 -3.34
CA THR A 21 -1.80 7.89 -2.80
C THR A 21 -2.61 7.17 -3.88
N ASP A 22 -2.56 7.61 -5.14
CA ASP A 22 -3.20 6.90 -6.27
C ASP A 22 -2.53 5.56 -6.54
N ALA A 23 -1.19 5.53 -6.57
CA ALA A 23 -0.40 4.32 -6.75
C ALA A 23 -0.60 3.35 -5.57
N LEU A 24 -0.62 3.87 -4.34
CA LEU A 24 -0.94 3.08 -3.15
C LEU A 24 -2.33 2.45 -3.25
N ARG A 25 -3.38 3.22 -3.56
CA ARG A 25 -4.75 2.69 -3.71
C ARG A 25 -4.86 1.63 -4.80
N PHE A 26 -4.15 1.81 -5.91
CA PHE A 26 -4.09 0.81 -6.97
C PHE A 26 -3.41 -0.48 -6.53
N TYR A 27 -2.29 -0.37 -5.82
CA TYR A 27 -1.59 -1.49 -5.20
C TYR A 27 -2.50 -2.24 -4.22
N LEU A 28 -3.09 -1.54 -3.25
CA LEU A 28 -3.97 -2.12 -2.25
C LEU A 28 -5.22 -2.76 -2.85
N ARG A 29 -5.77 -2.19 -3.93
CA ARG A 29 -6.87 -2.82 -4.67
C ARG A 29 -6.46 -4.16 -5.27
N ARG A 30 -5.24 -4.30 -5.79
CA ARG A 30 -4.74 -5.58 -6.33
C ARG A 30 -4.56 -6.61 -5.22
N GLU A 31 -3.94 -6.21 -4.12
CA GLU A 31 -3.74 -7.08 -2.94
C GLU A 31 -5.07 -7.51 -2.31
N ASN A 32 -6.06 -6.62 -2.30
CA ASN A 32 -7.40 -6.88 -1.77
C ASN A 32 -8.35 -7.56 -2.80
N GLY A 33 -7.82 -8.40 -3.69
CA GLY A 33 -8.61 -9.20 -4.63
C GLY A 33 -9.44 -8.37 -5.65
N GLY A 34 -9.02 -7.14 -5.94
CA GLY A 34 -9.72 -6.22 -6.83
C GLY A 34 -10.71 -5.28 -6.14
N VAL A 35 -10.95 -5.43 -4.84
CA VAL A 35 -11.85 -4.58 -4.05
C VAL A 35 -11.18 -3.22 -3.78
N PRO A 36 -11.81 -2.09 -4.13
CA PRO A 36 -11.21 -0.77 -3.92
C PRO A 36 -10.97 -0.49 -2.43
N VAL A 37 -9.71 -0.25 -2.07
CA VAL A 37 -9.34 0.31 -0.77
C VAL A 37 -9.39 1.84 -0.86
N ARG A 38 -10.09 2.47 0.08
CA ARG A 38 -10.25 3.93 0.13
C ARG A 38 -9.48 4.50 1.31
N GLU A 39 -8.95 5.70 1.13
CA GLU A 39 -8.46 6.50 2.24
C GLU A 39 -9.65 6.92 3.12
N LEU A 40 -9.53 6.67 4.42
CA LEU A 40 -10.47 7.09 5.44
C LEU A 40 -10.05 8.43 6.04
N LYS A 41 -8.75 8.59 6.29
CA LYS A 41 -8.18 9.76 6.95
C LYS A 41 -6.71 9.92 6.59
N ALA A 42 -6.29 11.15 6.32
CA ALA A 42 -4.89 11.54 6.26
C ALA A 42 -4.62 12.58 7.35
N TYR A 43 -3.56 12.40 8.12
CA TYR A 43 -3.17 13.34 9.17
C TYR A 43 -1.68 13.25 9.49
N TYR A 44 -1.14 14.32 10.07
CA TYR A 44 0.21 14.30 10.61
C TYR A 44 0.23 13.57 11.96
N SER A 45 1.03 12.52 12.07
CA SER A 45 1.22 11.78 13.32
C SER A 45 2.41 12.34 14.09
N ASP A 46 2.16 12.90 15.28
CA ASP A 46 3.22 13.38 16.16
C ASP A 46 4.13 12.24 16.65
N LYS A 47 3.62 11.01 16.74
CA LYS A 47 4.39 9.83 17.12
C LYS A 47 5.43 9.46 16.05
N HIS A 48 5.05 9.56 14.78
CA HIS A 48 5.90 9.17 13.65
C HIS A 48 6.58 10.36 12.95
N GLN A 49 6.24 11.58 13.37
CA GLN A 49 6.73 12.85 12.81
C GLN A 49 6.56 12.90 11.28
N ARG A 50 5.43 12.41 10.78
CA ARG A 50 5.12 12.32 9.34
C ARG A 50 3.63 12.19 9.08
N GLU A 51 3.24 12.39 7.83
CA GLU A 51 1.89 12.13 7.36
C GLU A 51 1.62 10.62 7.30
N VAL A 52 0.48 10.21 7.83
CA VAL A 52 -0.02 8.84 7.83
C VAL A 52 -1.39 8.80 7.16
N TYR A 53 -1.69 7.69 6.51
CA TYR A 53 -2.91 7.49 5.74
C TYR A 53 -3.62 6.23 6.24
N GLU A 54 -4.74 6.42 6.93
CA GLU A 54 -5.63 5.34 7.35
C GLU A 54 -6.47 4.89 6.16
N MET A 55 -6.46 3.59 5.90
CA MET A 55 -7.14 2.99 4.76
C MET A 55 -8.29 2.08 5.21
N SER A 56 -9.26 1.86 4.31
CA SER A 56 -10.46 1.07 4.58
C SER A 56 -10.21 -0.44 4.74
N ASP A 57 -8.98 -0.89 4.51
CA ASP A 57 -8.52 -2.26 4.80
C ASP A 57 -8.19 -2.45 6.29
N GLY A 58 -8.24 -1.38 7.09
CA GLY A 58 -7.93 -1.40 8.53
C GLY A 58 -6.44 -1.23 8.83
N LEU A 59 -5.63 -0.90 7.82
CA LEU A 59 -4.21 -0.61 7.97
C LEU A 59 -3.92 0.88 7.78
N THR A 60 -2.81 1.31 8.36
CA THR A 60 -2.30 2.67 8.22
C THR A 60 -0.98 2.61 7.48
N TYR A 61 -0.78 3.52 6.53
CA TYR A 61 0.41 3.57 5.69
C TYR A 61 1.11 4.91 5.82
N ALA A 62 2.42 4.93 5.63
CA ALA A 62 3.19 6.17 5.55
C ALA A 62 4.34 6.02 4.56
N LEU A 63 4.84 7.17 4.10
CA LEU A 63 6.11 7.25 3.38
C LEU A 63 7.25 7.40 4.37
N ASN A 64 8.32 6.65 4.15
CA ASN A 64 9.57 6.86 4.86
C ASN A 64 10.40 7.97 4.21
N ASP A 65 11.57 8.25 4.80
CA ASP A 65 12.47 9.31 4.36
C ASP A 65 13.07 9.03 2.97
N GLU A 66 12.97 7.79 2.48
CA GLU A 66 13.37 7.37 1.13
C GLU A 66 12.21 7.43 0.11
N GLY A 67 11.01 7.86 0.53
CA GLY A 67 9.82 7.87 -0.31
C GLY A 67 9.24 6.48 -0.56
N ARG A 68 9.49 5.51 0.31
CA ARG A 68 8.95 4.14 0.24
C ARG A 68 7.78 3.97 1.19
N TRP A 69 6.72 3.32 0.70
CA TRP A 69 5.57 2.99 1.51
C TRP A 69 5.89 1.87 2.51
N TYR A 70 5.36 2.01 3.72
CA TYR A 70 5.40 0.97 4.73
C TYR A 70 4.13 1.03 5.60
N VAL A 71 3.80 -0.08 6.25
CA VAL A 71 2.68 -0.17 7.19
C VAL A 71 3.12 0.42 8.53
N VAL A 72 2.31 1.35 9.04
CA VAL A 72 2.45 1.93 10.37
C VAL A 72 1.59 1.13 11.34
N TRP A 73 2.20 0.68 12.43
CA TRP A 73 1.51 0.01 13.52
C TRP A 73 1.33 1.00 14.68
N GLU A 74 0.07 1.20 15.10
CA GLU A 74 -0.30 1.99 16.30
C GLU A 74 0.26 1.38 17.59
#